data_AF-A0A5J4PAN7-F1
#
_entry.id   AF-A0A5J4PAN7-F1
#
_cell.length_a   1.000
_cell.length_b   1.000
_cell.length_c   1.000
_cell.angle_alpha   90.00
_cell.angle_beta   90.00
_cell.angle_gamma   90.00
#
_symmetry.space_group_name_H-M   'P 1'
#
loop_
_entity.id
_entity.type
_entity.pdbx_description
1 polymer ?
#
loop_
_entity_poly.entity_id
_entity_poly.type
_entity_poly.pdbx_seq_one_letter_code
_entity_poly.pdbx_strand_id
1 'polypeptide(L)'
;VFSNIDMMDGPTYAKMRKDANMPAYVNNTADESDNVNTDWQDLFYQTGSVQSHDIGVSGGNKNGAYTFGVGYYDDKGILPLEGYTRLSLRASLDQEIGKFVRIGFTSNSNYNVTKGRSSGGMYQVLQMTPLIDPYNADGTWKRTVDMPADRGAWVYTRDIIEANRERMLSQTKGFGSYNSIYGEVKAPGIEGLKYRINVGL
;
A
#
# COMPACT_ATOMS: atom_id res chain seq x y z
N VAL A 1 -6.42 12.69 2.55
CA VAL A 1 -5.43 13.25 3.50
C VAL A 1 -5.45 12.34 4.71
N PHE A 2 -4.34 11.68 5.01
CA PHE A 2 -4.21 10.93 6.26
C PHE A 2 -4.04 11.94 7.40
N SER A 3 -4.73 11.71 8.51
CA SER A 3 -4.57 12.51 9.73
C SER A 3 -4.14 11.59 10.86
N ASN A 4 -3.15 12.04 11.64
CA ASN A 4 -2.76 11.36 12.85
C ASN A 4 -3.95 11.23 13.80
N ILE A 5 -3.93 10.20 14.64
CA ILE A 5 -4.87 10.10 15.76
C ILE A 5 -4.53 11.23 16.74
N ASP A 6 -5.55 11.92 17.23
CA ASP A 6 -5.37 12.95 18.24
C ASP A 6 -4.99 12.29 19.58
N MET A 7 -3.76 12.54 20.00
CA MET A 7 -3.16 11.95 21.21
C MET A 7 -2.89 13.06 22.22
N MET A 8 -2.96 12.73 23.51
CA MET A 8 -2.57 13.67 24.56
C MET A 8 -1.10 14.05 24.41
N ASP A 9 -0.80 15.34 24.53
CA ASP A 9 0.57 15.82 24.66
C ASP A 9 1.19 15.45 26.01
N GLY A 10 2.51 15.56 26.10
CA GLY A 10 3.29 15.29 27.31
C GLY A 10 2.74 15.99 28.57
N PRO A 11 2.57 17.32 28.57
CA PRO A 11 2.07 18.05 29.73
C PRO A 11 0.67 17.58 30.19
N THR A 12 -0.25 17.35 29.24
CA THR A 12 -1.61 16.87 29.55
C THR A 12 -1.57 15.46 30.11
N TYR A 13 -0.74 14.59 29.53
CA TYR A 13 -0.57 13.21 29.99
C TYR A 13 0.08 13.11 31.38
N ALA A 14 1.11 13.92 31.65
CA ALA A 14 1.74 14.00 32.96
C ALA A 14 0.77 14.51 34.04
N LYS A 15 -0.04 15.53 33.71
CA LYS A 15 -1.11 16.00 34.60
C LYS A 15 -2.14 14.91 34.87
N MET A 16 -2.60 14.22 33.82
CA MET A 16 -3.55 13.10 33.95
C MET A 16 -3.01 12.02 34.89
N ARG A 17 -1.73 11.63 34.78
CA ARG A 17 -1.11 10.62 35.67
C ARG A 17 -1.10 11.07 37.14
N LYS A 18 -0.83 12.35 37.40
CA LYS A 18 -0.87 12.93 38.74
C LYS A 18 -2.30 12.96 39.30
N ASP A 19 -3.26 13.40 38.50
CA ASP A 19 -4.68 13.48 38.88
C ASP A 19 -5.29 12.09 39.12
N ALA A 20 -4.87 11.07 38.36
CA ALA A 20 -5.30 9.69 38.54
C ALA A 20 -4.79 9.04 39.84
N ASN A 21 -3.72 9.59 40.44
CA ASN A 21 -3.13 9.17 41.72
C ASN A 21 -2.88 7.65 41.83
N MET A 22 -2.49 7.00 40.73
CA MET A 22 -2.17 5.58 40.69
C MET A 22 -0.68 5.37 40.98
N PRO A 23 -0.27 4.75 42.10
CA PRO A 23 1.14 4.68 42.53
C PRO A 23 2.10 4.09 41.50
N ALA A 24 1.63 3.14 40.68
CA ALA A 24 2.40 2.53 39.60
C ALA A 24 2.75 3.53 38.46
N TYR A 25 2.00 4.63 38.34
CA TYR A 25 2.13 5.63 37.28
C TYR A 25 2.42 7.04 37.80
N VAL A 26 2.49 7.29 39.12
CA VAL A 26 2.86 8.63 39.61
C VAL A 26 4.35 8.92 39.39
N ASN A 27 5.20 7.89 39.45
CA ASN A 27 6.64 8.04 39.25
C ASN A 27 7.02 7.71 37.81
N ASN A 28 7.88 8.55 37.23
CA ASN A 28 8.49 8.30 35.93
C ASN A 28 9.48 7.13 36.02
N THR A 29 9.58 6.35 34.95
CA THR A 29 10.66 5.38 34.77
C THR A 29 12.00 6.09 34.49
N ALA A 30 13.07 5.31 34.30
CA ALA A 30 14.38 5.86 33.93
C ALA A 30 14.38 6.55 32.55
N ASP A 31 13.43 6.22 31.67
CA ASP A 31 13.31 6.77 30.33
C ASP A 31 12.26 7.89 30.22
N GLU A 32 11.49 8.14 31.29
CA GLU A 32 10.40 9.12 31.30
C GLU A 32 10.78 10.45 31.96
N SER A 33 10.26 11.55 31.42
CA SER A 33 10.38 12.89 31.99
C SER A 33 9.15 13.73 31.67
N ASP A 34 8.63 14.46 32.66
CA ASP A 34 7.47 15.36 32.51
C ASP A 34 7.72 16.51 31.52
N ASN A 35 8.98 16.76 31.18
CA ASN A 35 9.40 17.81 30.25
C ASN A 35 9.54 17.30 28.80
N VAL A 36 9.27 16.02 28.54
CA VAL A 36 9.36 15.40 27.21
C VAL A 36 7.97 15.31 26.59
N ASN A 37 7.91 15.52 25.28
CA ASN A 37 6.70 15.42 24.48
C ASN A 37 7.03 14.81 23.11
N THR A 38 7.16 13.49 23.07
CA THR A 38 7.48 12.74 21.86
C THR A 38 6.22 12.40 21.07
N ASP A 39 6.16 12.86 19.82
CA ASP A 39 5.14 12.43 18.87
C ASP A 39 5.58 11.12 18.19
N TRP A 40 5.16 10.01 18.76
CA TRP A 40 5.48 8.68 18.24
C TRP A 40 4.91 8.42 16.84
N GLN A 41 3.79 9.05 16.48
CA GLN A 41 3.18 8.91 15.16
C GLN A 41 4.04 9.60 14.10
N ASP A 42 4.58 10.77 14.38
CA ASP A 42 5.51 11.48 13.47
C ASP A 42 6.81 10.69 13.23
N LEU A 43 7.33 10.05 14.29
CA LEU A 43 8.53 9.21 14.21
C LEU A 43 8.29 7.88 13.48
N PHE A 44 7.06 7.37 13.49
CA PHE A 44 6.71 6.07 12.90
C PHE A 44 6.21 6.20 11.45
N TYR A 45 5.31 7.14 11.18
CA TYR A 45 4.71 7.31 9.87
C TYR A 45 5.69 7.92 8.87
N GLN A 46 5.40 7.75 7.58
CA GLN A 46 6.10 8.39 6.48
C GLN A 46 5.09 9.10 5.58
N THR A 47 5.57 10.05 4.78
CA THR A 47 4.76 10.63 3.72
C THR A 47 4.44 9.57 2.67
N GLY A 48 3.15 9.21 2.57
CA GLY A 48 2.64 8.38 1.50
C GLY A 48 2.46 9.17 0.19
N SER A 49 2.52 8.49 -0.94
CA SER A 49 2.36 9.10 -2.26
C SER A 49 1.78 8.11 -3.25
N VAL A 50 0.88 8.57 -4.12
CA VAL A 50 0.30 7.76 -5.19
C VAL A 50 0.63 8.36 -6.54
N GLN A 51 1.08 7.53 -7.47
CA GLN A 51 1.34 7.88 -8.86
C GLN A 51 0.63 6.89 -9.78
N SER A 52 -0.04 7.40 -10.81
CA SER A 52 -0.68 6.60 -11.85
C SER A 52 -0.35 7.19 -13.21
N HIS A 53 0.20 6.36 -14.08
CA HIS A 53 0.54 6.71 -15.46
C HIS A 53 -0.10 5.70 -16.40
N ASP A 54 -0.93 6.19 -17.30
CA ASP A 54 -1.62 5.36 -18.28
C ASP A 54 -1.33 5.92 -19.67
N ILE A 55 -0.75 5.08 -20.53
CA ILE A 55 -0.40 5.42 -21.90
C ILE A 55 -1.09 4.41 -22.80
N GLY A 56 -1.83 4.92 -23.79
CA GLY A 56 -2.54 4.07 -24.74
C GLY A 56 -2.47 4.62 -26.15
N VAL A 57 -2.50 3.71 -27.10
CA VAL A 57 -2.71 3.98 -28.52
C VAL A 57 -3.94 3.21 -28.98
N SER A 58 -4.79 3.88 -29.73
CA SER A 58 -5.94 3.27 -30.39
C SER A 58 -6.01 3.73 -31.83
N GLY A 59 -6.53 2.86 -32.68
CA GLY A 59 -6.68 3.13 -34.09
C GLY A 59 -7.69 2.17 -34.71
N GLY A 60 -8.37 2.62 -35.76
CA GLY A 60 -9.34 1.78 -36.43
C GLY A 60 -9.87 2.41 -37.71
N ASN A 61 -10.41 1.57 -38.56
CA ASN A 61 -11.10 1.94 -39.78
C ASN A 61 -12.38 1.10 -39.93
N LYS A 62 -13.00 1.13 -41.10
CA LYS A 62 -14.26 0.41 -41.38
C LYS A 62 -14.15 -1.11 -41.22
N ASN A 63 -12.95 -1.67 -41.32
CA ASN A 63 -12.71 -3.11 -41.33
C ASN A 63 -12.13 -3.61 -40.00
N GLY A 64 -11.84 -2.74 -39.02
CA GLY A 64 -11.29 -3.18 -37.75
C GLY A 64 -10.82 -2.05 -36.85
N ALA A 65 -10.61 -2.38 -35.59
CA ALA A 65 -10.09 -1.48 -34.57
C ALA A 65 -9.11 -2.23 -33.66
N TYR A 66 -8.11 -1.50 -33.16
CA TYR A 66 -7.17 -2.00 -32.17
C TYR A 66 -6.96 -0.96 -31.08
N THR A 67 -6.68 -1.46 -29.88
CA THR A 67 -6.27 -0.66 -28.73
C THR A 67 -5.12 -1.37 -28.05
N PHE A 68 -4.09 -0.64 -27.69
CA PHE A 68 -3.01 -1.11 -26.84
C PHE A 68 -2.78 -0.08 -25.75
N GLY A 69 -2.59 -0.53 -24.52
CA GLY A 69 -2.37 0.33 -23.37
C GLY A 69 -1.44 -0.31 -22.35
N VAL A 70 -0.62 0.54 -21.73
CA VAL A 70 0.19 0.21 -20.56
C VAL A 70 -0.19 1.15 -19.44
N GLY A 71 -0.30 0.60 -18.23
CA GLY A 71 -0.56 1.36 -17.01
C GLY A 71 0.50 1.03 -15.97
N TYR A 72 1.03 2.05 -15.29
CA TYR A 72 1.88 1.90 -14.12
C TYR A 72 1.23 2.62 -12.94
N TYR A 73 1.05 1.90 -11.84
CA TYR A 73 0.53 2.41 -10.59
C TYR A 73 1.54 2.14 -9.49
N ASP A 74 1.86 3.14 -8.70
CA ASP A 74 2.71 3.06 -7.51
C ASP A 74 2.04 3.79 -6.35
N ASP A 75 1.82 3.06 -5.27
CA ASP A 75 1.25 3.55 -4.02
C ASP A 75 2.26 3.27 -2.91
N LYS A 76 2.92 4.33 -2.47
CA LYS A 76 3.79 4.32 -1.30
C LYS A 76 2.92 4.55 -0.08
N GLY A 77 2.81 3.54 0.77
CA GLY A 77 2.03 3.59 2.00
C GLY A 77 2.57 4.59 3.00
N ILE A 78 1.73 4.99 3.96
CA ILE A 78 2.11 5.86 5.08
C ILE A 78 2.89 5.12 6.16
N LEU A 79 2.84 3.78 6.17
CA LEU A 79 3.68 2.99 7.05
C LEU A 79 4.97 2.62 6.31
N PRO A 80 6.13 2.62 7.01
CA PRO A 80 7.36 2.11 6.43
C PRO A 80 7.17 0.67 5.94
N LEU A 81 7.84 0.33 4.84
CA LEU A 81 7.76 -0.99 4.18
C LEU A 81 6.41 -1.36 3.56
N GLU A 82 5.36 -0.55 3.73
CA GLU A 82 4.10 -0.72 3.00
C GLU A 82 4.14 -0.07 1.62
N GLY A 83 3.52 -0.74 0.67
CA GLY A 83 3.28 -0.17 -0.64
C GLY A 83 2.73 -1.17 -1.63
N TYR A 84 2.26 -0.66 -2.75
CA TYR A 84 1.66 -1.44 -3.82
C TYR A 84 2.10 -0.90 -5.17
N THR A 85 2.71 -1.75 -6.00
CA THR A 85 2.97 -1.44 -7.41
C THR A 85 2.15 -2.35 -8.30
N ARG A 86 1.65 -1.80 -9.41
CA ARG A 86 0.98 -2.57 -10.46
C ARG A 86 1.41 -2.08 -11.84
N LEU A 87 1.87 -3.03 -12.64
CA LEU A 87 2.03 -2.87 -14.08
C LEU A 87 0.85 -3.57 -14.77
N SER A 88 0.13 -2.83 -15.61
CA SER A 88 -1.03 -3.28 -16.37
C SER A 88 -0.72 -3.24 -17.86
N LEU A 89 -1.04 -4.30 -18.58
CA LEU A 89 -0.99 -4.37 -20.04
C LEU A 89 -2.39 -4.71 -20.54
N ARG A 90 -2.88 -3.89 -21.48
CA ARG A 90 -4.20 -4.05 -22.08
C ARG A 90 -4.06 -4.05 -23.58
N ALA A 91 -4.61 -5.06 -24.23
CA ALA A 91 -4.66 -5.14 -25.68
C ALA A 91 -6.06 -5.57 -26.11
N SER A 92 -6.57 -4.95 -27.16
CA SER A 92 -7.78 -5.39 -27.83
C SER A 92 -7.60 -5.24 -29.33
N LEU A 93 -8.08 -6.21 -30.07
CA LEU A 93 -8.10 -6.22 -31.52
C LEU A 93 -9.45 -6.75 -31.96
N ASP A 94 -10.05 -6.08 -32.93
CA ASP A 94 -11.21 -6.55 -33.65
C ASP A 94 -11.00 -6.30 -35.13
N GLN A 95 -11.16 -7.33 -35.95
CA GLN A 95 -10.81 -7.28 -37.37
C GLN A 95 -11.81 -8.08 -38.18
N GLU A 96 -12.43 -7.44 -39.17
CA GLU A 96 -13.11 -8.11 -40.28
C GLU A 96 -12.06 -8.60 -41.29
N ILE A 97 -12.13 -9.89 -41.60
CA ILE A 97 -11.34 -10.58 -42.62
C ILE A 97 -12.26 -10.88 -43.80
N GLY A 98 -12.14 -10.08 -44.86
CA GLY A 98 -13.07 -10.13 -45.98
C GLY A 98 -14.48 -9.67 -45.58
N LYS A 99 -15.51 -10.24 -46.22
CA LYS A 99 -16.92 -9.86 -45.95
C LYS A 99 -17.61 -10.75 -44.92
N PHE A 100 -17.05 -11.94 -44.65
CA PHE A 100 -17.75 -13.02 -43.97
C PHE A 100 -17.16 -13.39 -42.61
N VAL A 101 -15.91 -13.05 -42.32
CA VAL A 101 -15.25 -13.47 -41.07
C VAL A 101 -14.89 -12.24 -40.26
N ARG A 102 -15.09 -12.29 -38.95
CA ARG A 102 -14.62 -11.30 -38.00
C ARG A 102 -13.96 -12.00 -36.82
N ILE A 103 -12.78 -11.57 -36.47
CA ILE A 103 -12.05 -12.10 -35.31
C ILE A 103 -11.86 -10.98 -34.30
N GLY A 104 -11.88 -11.34 -33.03
CA GLY A 104 -11.55 -10.41 -31.97
C GLY A 104 -10.76 -11.07 -30.86
N PHE A 105 -9.89 -10.27 -30.25
CA PHE A 105 -9.01 -10.64 -29.16
C PHE A 105 -9.03 -9.52 -28.13
N THR A 106 -9.06 -9.88 -26.86
CA THR A 106 -8.85 -8.94 -25.76
C THR A 106 -7.99 -9.62 -24.70
N SER A 107 -6.99 -8.91 -24.21
CA SER A 107 -6.09 -9.34 -23.15
C SER A 107 -5.93 -8.22 -22.13
N ASN A 108 -6.06 -8.60 -20.86
CA ASN A 108 -5.77 -7.74 -19.72
C ASN A 108 -4.85 -8.49 -18.77
N SER A 109 -3.59 -8.08 -18.73
CA SER A 109 -2.58 -8.71 -17.88
C SER A 109 -2.10 -7.71 -16.83
N ASN A 110 -1.92 -8.18 -15.61
CA ASN A 110 -1.47 -7.39 -14.49
C ASN A 110 -0.36 -8.13 -13.75
N TYR A 111 0.72 -7.42 -13.50
CA TYR A 111 1.74 -7.81 -12.54
C TYR A 111 1.69 -6.83 -11.38
N ASN A 112 1.62 -7.32 -10.14
CA ASN A 112 1.58 -6.48 -8.97
C ASN A 112 2.52 -6.98 -7.88
N VAL A 113 3.04 -6.03 -7.10
CA VAL A 113 3.83 -6.30 -5.91
C VAL A 113 3.19 -5.58 -4.75
N THR A 114 2.69 -6.34 -3.77
CA THR A 114 2.20 -5.80 -2.51
C THR A 114 3.29 -5.99 -1.45
N LYS A 115 3.68 -4.92 -0.77
CA LYS A 115 4.67 -4.90 0.31
C LYS A 115 4.00 -4.57 1.64
N GLY A 116 4.58 -5.05 2.74
CA GLY A 116 4.26 -4.58 4.08
C GLY A 116 2.95 -5.11 4.66
N ARG A 117 2.46 -6.26 4.20
CA ARG A 117 1.20 -6.89 4.66
C ARG A 117 1.16 -7.26 6.17
N SER A 118 2.23 -6.96 6.92
CA SER A 118 2.42 -7.32 8.32
C SER A 118 3.13 -6.17 9.08
N SER A 119 2.70 -4.93 8.88
CA SER A 119 3.16 -3.73 9.59
C SER A 119 2.73 -3.74 11.06
N GLY A 120 3.22 -4.71 11.82
CA GLY A 120 3.21 -4.66 13.28
C GLY A 120 4.02 -3.44 13.74
N GLY A 121 3.49 -2.69 14.71
CA GLY A 121 4.11 -1.48 15.22
C GLY A 121 3.10 -0.39 15.53
N MET A 122 2.00 -0.28 14.77
CA MET A 122 1.02 0.80 14.99
C MET A 122 0.36 0.73 16.37
N TYR A 123 -0.04 -0.47 16.81
CA TYR A 123 -0.60 -0.66 18.15
C TYR A 123 0.41 -0.27 19.23
N GLN A 124 1.68 -0.66 19.06
CA GLN A 124 2.76 -0.34 19.99
C GLN A 124 2.99 1.18 20.05
N VAL A 125 3.06 1.85 18.90
CA VAL A 125 3.23 3.31 18.74
C VAL A 125 2.11 4.09 19.43
N LEU A 126 0.86 3.66 19.28
CA LEU A 126 -0.30 4.33 19.89
C LEU A 126 -0.39 4.13 21.41
N GLN A 127 0.36 3.19 21.97
CA GLN A 127 0.42 2.95 23.41
C GLN A 127 1.63 3.58 24.09
N MET A 128 2.55 4.16 23.31
CA MET A 128 3.72 4.81 23.88
C MET A 128 3.33 6.10 24.57
N THR A 129 3.83 6.28 25.80
CA THR A 129 3.71 7.55 26.52
C THR A 129 4.47 8.67 25.80
N PRO A 130 3.91 9.89 25.72
CA PRO A 130 4.63 11.04 25.16
C PRO A 130 5.82 11.48 26.03
N LEU A 131 5.95 10.96 27.27
CA LEU A 131 6.97 11.39 28.23
C LEU A 131 8.34 10.71 28.04
N ILE A 132 8.50 9.83 27.05
CA ILE A 132 9.76 9.10 26.82
C ILE A 132 10.62 9.81 25.79
N ASP A 133 11.91 9.96 26.12
CA ASP A 133 12.93 10.33 25.14
C ASP A 133 13.41 9.07 24.39
N PRO A 134 13.15 8.97 23.06
CA PRO A 134 13.52 7.81 22.27
C PRO A 134 15.02 7.75 21.92
N TYR A 135 15.81 8.75 22.29
CA TYR A 135 17.23 8.86 21.95
C TYR A 135 18.14 8.50 23.13
N ASN A 136 19.27 7.87 22.83
CA ASN A 136 20.41 7.76 23.74
C ASN A 136 21.14 9.11 23.84
N ALA A 137 22.02 9.24 24.83
CA ALA A 137 22.83 10.46 25.02
C ALA A 137 23.74 10.80 23.82
N ASP A 138 24.05 9.83 22.97
CA ASP A 138 24.83 10.01 21.73
C ASP A 138 23.97 10.37 20.51
N GLY A 139 22.65 10.52 20.69
CA GLY A 139 21.69 10.84 19.63
C GLY A 139 21.22 9.63 18.80
N THR A 140 21.67 8.41 19.10
CA THR A 140 21.17 7.20 18.45
C THR A 140 19.83 6.77 19.03
N TRP A 141 19.07 5.98 18.27
CA TRP A 141 17.78 5.43 18.74
C TRP A 141 17.97 4.42 19.87
N LYS A 142 17.15 4.53 20.92
CA LYS A 142 16.97 3.45 21.89
C LYS A 142 16.32 2.25 21.19
N ARG A 143 16.79 1.04 21.51
CA ARG A 143 16.18 -0.20 20.99
C ARG A 143 14.89 -0.55 21.73
N THR A 144 14.90 -0.33 23.04
CA THR A 144 13.79 -0.57 23.94
C THR A 144 13.72 0.55 24.96
N VAL A 145 12.53 0.80 25.50
CA VAL A 145 12.28 1.79 26.55
C VAL A 145 11.44 1.18 27.66
N ASP A 146 11.62 1.67 28.88
CA ASP A 146 10.83 1.24 30.02
C ASP A 146 9.63 2.15 30.24
N MET A 147 8.43 1.58 30.12
CA MET A 147 7.18 2.19 30.54
C MET A 147 6.71 1.59 31.87
N PRO A 148 5.88 2.30 32.66
CA PRO A 148 5.36 1.76 33.91
C PRO A 148 4.55 0.46 33.75
N ALA A 149 3.83 0.33 32.63
CA ALA A 149 3.03 -0.85 32.30
C ALA A 149 3.80 -1.92 31.49
N ASP A 150 4.91 -1.54 30.85
CA ASP A 150 5.64 -2.42 29.93
C ASP A 150 7.14 -2.09 29.95
N ARG A 151 7.92 -2.99 30.56
CA ARG A 151 9.38 -2.87 30.66
C ARG A 151 10.01 -3.47 29.41
N GLY A 152 10.92 -2.75 28.77
CA GLY A 152 11.59 -3.19 27.56
C GLY A 152 10.73 -3.13 26.29
N ALA A 153 9.79 -2.20 26.22
CA ALA A 153 8.95 -1.98 25.05
C ALA A 153 9.80 -1.58 23.83
N TRP A 154 9.57 -2.21 22.68
CA TRP A 154 10.32 -1.92 21.45
C TRP A 154 9.99 -0.54 20.90
N VAL A 155 11.02 0.18 20.49
CA VAL A 155 10.89 1.48 19.81
C VAL A 155 10.64 1.23 18.31
N TYR A 156 9.51 1.72 17.81
CA TYR A 156 9.14 1.60 16.39
C TYR A 156 9.19 2.98 15.73
N THR A 157 10.33 3.31 15.13
CA THR A 157 10.46 4.49 14.25
C THR A 157 10.69 4.06 12.82
N ARG A 158 10.43 4.96 11.88
CA ARG A 158 10.70 4.76 10.45
C ARG A 158 12.15 4.34 10.23
N ASP A 159 13.10 4.98 10.89
CA ASP A 159 14.52 4.69 10.74
C ASP A 159 14.89 3.30 11.26
N ILE A 160 14.35 2.89 12.42
CA ILE A 160 14.57 1.54 12.97
C ILE A 160 14.00 0.48 12.05
N ILE A 161 12.78 0.69 11.55
CA ILE A 161 12.10 -0.26 10.65
C ILE A 161 12.85 -0.37 9.33
N GLU A 162 13.31 0.76 8.79
CA GLU A 162 14.07 0.82 7.55
C GLU A 162 15.45 0.17 7.69
N ALA A 163 16.15 0.39 8.80
CA ALA A 163 17.41 -0.28 9.12
C ALA A 163 17.26 -1.81 9.23
N ASN A 164 16.06 -2.30 9.55
CA ASN A 164 15.72 -3.72 9.64
C ASN A 164 14.91 -4.23 8.43
N ARG A 165 14.89 -3.47 7.32
CA ARG A 165 14.10 -3.78 6.12
C ARG A 165 14.22 -5.22 5.66
N GLU A 166 15.43 -5.77 5.57
CA GLU A 166 15.62 -7.13 5.02
C GLU A 166 14.88 -8.20 5.82
N ARG A 167 14.77 -8.00 7.15
CA ARG A 167 14.07 -8.91 8.04
C ARG A 167 12.56 -8.63 8.12
N MET A 168 12.16 -7.37 8.02
CA MET A 168 10.77 -6.93 8.22
C MET A 168 9.96 -6.85 6.93
N LEU A 169 10.61 -6.75 5.77
CA LEU A 169 9.94 -6.62 4.48
C LEU A 169 9.28 -7.94 4.07
N SER A 170 7.96 -7.97 4.17
CA SER A 170 7.13 -8.97 3.49
C SER A 170 6.68 -8.43 2.15
N GLN A 171 6.77 -9.26 1.10
CA GLN A 171 6.25 -8.93 -0.22
C GLN A 171 5.54 -10.12 -0.85
N THR A 172 4.43 -9.85 -1.53
CA THR A 172 3.71 -10.82 -2.37
C THR A 172 3.70 -10.31 -3.80
N LYS A 173 4.04 -11.19 -4.74
CA LYS A 173 4.02 -10.90 -6.17
C LYS A 173 2.84 -11.61 -6.80
N GLY A 174 1.95 -10.86 -7.43
CA GLY A 174 0.79 -11.38 -8.13
C GLY A 174 0.96 -11.22 -9.63
N PHE A 175 0.62 -12.27 -10.37
CA PHE A 175 0.42 -12.19 -11.82
C PHE A 175 -0.99 -12.69 -12.12
N GLY A 176 -1.74 -11.92 -12.88
CA GLY A 176 -3.08 -12.30 -13.34
C GLY A 176 -3.27 -11.85 -14.78
N SER A 177 -3.82 -12.72 -15.61
CA SER A 177 -4.11 -12.43 -17.00
C SER A 177 -5.50 -12.94 -17.34
N TYR A 178 -6.28 -12.11 -18.01
CA TYR A 178 -7.60 -12.44 -18.53
C TYR A 178 -7.59 -12.22 -20.03
N ASN A 179 -7.84 -13.29 -20.78
CA ASN A 179 -7.76 -13.30 -22.23
C ASN A 179 -9.06 -13.85 -22.80
N SER A 180 -9.59 -13.20 -23.83
CA SER A 180 -10.75 -13.67 -24.58
C SER A 180 -10.49 -13.57 -26.06
N ILE A 181 -10.78 -14.64 -26.79
CA ILE A 181 -10.73 -14.70 -28.25
C ILE A 181 -12.12 -15.06 -28.75
N TYR A 182 -12.58 -14.39 -29.81
CA TYR A 182 -13.76 -14.83 -30.52
C TYR A 182 -13.55 -14.83 -32.03
N GLY A 183 -14.30 -15.70 -32.68
CA GLY A 183 -14.50 -15.72 -34.12
C GLY A 183 -15.98 -15.64 -34.45
N GLU A 184 -16.34 -14.81 -35.41
CA GLU A 184 -17.68 -14.68 -35.98
C GLU A 184 -17.62 -14.97 -37.48
N VAL A 185 -18.54 -15.80 -37.98
CA VAL A 185 -18.69 -16.12 -39.40
C VAL A 185 -20.13 -15.80 -39.82
N LYS A 186 -20.28 -14.97 -40.85
CA LYS A 186 -21.56 -14.63 -41.49
C LYS A 186 -21.93 -15.73 -42.48
N ALA A 187 -23.17 -16.22 -42.43
CA ALA A 187 -23.65 -17.27 -43.33
C ALA A 187 -23.77 -16.74 -44.77
N PRO A 188 -23.13 -17.38 -45.77
CA PRO A 188 -23.28 -16.96 -47.16
C PRO A 188 -24.73 -17.12 -47.62
N GLY A 189 -25.31 -16.07 -48.21
CA GLY A 189 -26.64 -16.12 -48.83
C GLY A 189 -27.83 -15.93 -47.87
N ILE A 190 -27.59 -15.72 -46.56
CA ILE A 190 -28.65 -15.40 -45.59
C ILE A 190 -28.27 -14.11 -44.86
N GLU A 191 -28.95 -13.02 -45.21
CA GLU A 191 -28.69 -11.71 -44.61
C GLU A 191 -29.04 -11.73 -43.11
N GLY A 192 -28.11 -11.24 -42.27
CA GLY A 192 -28.30 -11.17 -40.82
C GLY A 192 -27.94 -12.43 -40.02
N LEU A 193 -27.77 -13.60 -40.65
CA LEU A 193 -27.39 -14.82 -39.93
C LEU A 193 -25.86 -14.89 -39.71
N LYS A 194 -25.45 -15.05 -38.45
CA LYS A 194 -24.04 -15.18 -38.07
C LYS A 194 -23.85 -16.18 -36.93
N TYR A 195 -22.73 -16.87 -36.95
CA TYR A 195 -22.30 -17.79 -35.91
C TYR A 195 -21.08 -17.23 -35.18
N ARG A 196 -21.08 -17.23 -33.85
CA ARG A 196 -19.97 -16.72 -33.03
C ARG A 196 -19.52 -17.76 -32.01
N ILE A 197 -18.22 -18.02 -31.98
CA ILE A 197 -17.54 -18.80 -30.94
C ILE A 197 -16.72 -17.85 -30.08
N ASN A 198 -16.79 -18.00 -28.76
CA ASN A 198 -15.97 -17.25 -27.80
C ASN A 198 -15.27 -18.23 -26.87
N VAL A 199 -13.97 -18.05 -26.66
CA VAL A 199 -13.13 -18.82 -25.75
C VAL A 199 -12.37 -17.83 -24.87
N GLY A 200 -12.48 -17.99 -23.55
CA GLY A 200 -11.78 -17.15 -22.58
C GLY A 200 -10.98 -17.99 -21.57
N LEU A 201 -9.86 -17.43 -21.11
CA LEU A 201 -9.00 -17.99 -20.07
C LEU A 201 -8.50 -16.89 -19.12
#